data_AF-T1EJJ7-F1
#
_entry.id   AF-T1EJJ7-F1
#
_cell.length_a   1.000
_cell.length_b   1.000
_cell.length_c   1.000
_cell.angle_alpha   90.00
_cell.angle_beta   90.00
_cell.angle_gamma   90.00
#
_symmetry.space_group_name_H-M   'P 1'
#
loop_
_entity.id
_entity.type
_entity.pdbx_description
1 polymer ?
#
loop_
_entity_poly.entity_id
_entity_poly.type
_entity_poly.pdbx_seq_one_letter_code
_entity_poly.pdbx_strand_id
1 'polypeptide(L)'
;VVQQRLDNSLSFDRKWASYKAGFGSYDSNFWFGLEKIYQLTNSGNYRLRFEVLGIGIWFSDEYDSFLIDSDSNDYTIHVSGYSGDNLNILNQPKLLGSTTYQNGQPFSTTDRDSSCGCPGMNNGGYWLNCCFAQNLNADHKG
;
A
#
# COMPACT_ATOMS: atom_id res chain seq x y z
N VAL A 1 6.00 2.69 -12.05
CA VAL A 1 6.29 2.37 -10.64
C VAL A 1 5.70 3.48 -9.78
N VAL A 2 4.91 3.14 -8.77
CA VAL A 2 4.26 4.13 -7.87
C VAL A 2 4.82 4.13 -6.45
N GLN A 3 5.56 3.09 -6.09
CA GLN A 3 6.29 2.95 -4.84
C GLN A 3 7.55 2.12 -5.13
N GLN A 4 8.66 2.48 -4.50
CA GLN A 4 9.86 1.65 -4.51
C GLN A 4 10.56 1.66 -3.14
N ARG A 5 11.01 0.48 -2.71
CA ARG A 5 11.89 0.25 -1.55
C ARG A 5 13.08 -0.61 -1.99
N LEU A 6 14.27 -0.04 -1.98
CA LEU A 6 15.57 -0.68 -2.25
C LEU A 6 16.36 -0.93 -0.96
N ASP A 7 16.21 -0.03 0.02
CA ASP A 7 16.87 -0.08 1.32
C ASP A 7 16.10 0.76 2.36
N ASN A 8 16.73 1.05 3.51
CA ASN A 8 16.15 1.86 4.59
C ASN A 8 16.64 3.32 4.61
N SER A 9 17.20 3.83 3.50
CA SER A 9 17.74 5.20 3.42
C SER A 9 16.68 6.29 3.47
N LEU A 10 15.42 5.96 3.19
CA LEU A 10 14.29 6.89 3.24
C LEU A 10 13.22 6.36 4.20
N SER A 11 12.88 7.18 5.19
CA SER A 11 11.76 6.90 6.10
C SER A 11 10.42 7.08 5.39
N PHE A 12 9.55 6.07 5.52
CA PHE A 12 8.15 6.07 5.10
C PHE A 12 7.18 6.32 6.27
N ASP A 13 7.66 6.41 7.51
CA ASP A 13 6.87 6.96 8.63
C ASP A 13 6.65 8.47 8.43
N ARG A 14 5.65 8.79 7.60
CA ARG A 14 5.32 10.14 7.14
C ARG A 14 3.85 10.43 7.37
N LYS A 15 3.57 11.72 7.54
CA LYS A 15 2.21 12.26 7.73
C LYS A 15 1.39 12.24 6.44
N TRP A 16 0.07 12.36 6.57
CA TRP A 16 -0.90 12.39 5.47
C TRP A 16 -0.49 13.32 4.32
N ALA A 17 -0.09 14.55 4.63
CA ALA A 17 0.27 15.54 3.61
C ALA A 17 1.43 15.08 2.71
N SER A 18 2.43 14.40 3.27
CA SER A 18 3.55 13.84 2.52
C SER A 18 3.10 12.67 1.64
N TYR A 19 2.26 11.77 2.16
CA TYR A 19 1.71 10.66 1.37
C TYR A 19 0.81 11.15 0.23
N LYS A 20 0.07 12.24 0.44
CA LYS A 20 -0.74 12.88 -0.61
C LYS A 20 0.13 13.46 -1.73
N ALA A 21 1.19 14.21 -1.38
CA ALA A 21 2.06 14.87 -2.34
C ALA A 21 3.05 13.93 -3.04
N GLY A 22 3.49 12.88 -2.34
CA GLY A 22 4.62 12.05 -2.72
C GLY A 22 5.93 12.50 -2.07
N PHE A 23 6.90 11.60 -1.99
CA PHE A 23 8.21 11.85 -1.40
C PHE A 23 9.26 10.85 -1.92
N GLY A 24 10.54 11.18 -1.75
CA GLY A 24 11.65 10.39 -2.29
C GLY A 24 11.99 10.72 -3.74
N SER A 25 12.82 9.88 -4.35
CA SER A 25 13.32 10.08 -5.72
C SER A 25 13.08 8.83 -6.57
N TYR A 26 12.70 9.03 -7.84
CA TYR A 26 12.30 7.96 -8.76
C TYR A 26 13.40 6.94 -9.08
N ASP A 27 14.67 7.31 -8.84
CA ASP A 27 15.87 6.49 -9.02
C ASP A 27 16.31 5.78 -7.72
N SER A 28 15.51 5.89 -6.65
CA SER A 28 15.79 5.32 -5.33
C SER A 28 14.48 4.95 -4.60
N ASN A 29 14.45 5.00 -3.28
CA ASN A 29 13.23 4.85 -2.50
C ASN A 29 12.26 6.01 -2.77
N PHE A 30 11.00 5.73 -3.10
CA PHE A 30 10.00 6.77 -3.27
C PHE A 30 8.56 6.29 -3.11
N TRP A 31 7.68 7.28 -2.91
CA TRP A 31 6.24 7.18 -2.99
C TRP A 31 5.73 8.24 -3.96
N PHE A 32 4.99 7.83 -4.99
CA PHE A 32 4.57 8.71 -6.08
C PHE A 32 3.64 9.84 -5.63
N GLY A 33 2.83 9.58 -4.60
CA GLY A 33 1.83 10.49 -4.06
C GLY A 33 0.41 10.03 -4.39
N LEU A 34 -0.46 9.98 -3.38
CA LEU A 34 -1.83 9.48 -3.52
C LEU A 34 -2.63 10.26 -4.57
N GLU A 35 -2.46 11.59 -4.64
CA GLU A 35 -3.18 12.40 -5.64
C GLU A 35 -2.79 12.00 -7.08
N LYS A 36 -1.50 11.73 -7.31
CA LYS A 36 -1.02 11.31 -8.64
C LYS A 36 -1.44 9.88 -8.97
N ILE A 37 -1.45 8.98 -7.98
CA ILE A 37 -1.96 7.61 -8.13
C ILE A 37 -3.46 7.63 -8.44
N TYR A 38 -4.23 8.51 -7.79
CA TYR A 38 -5.67 8.68 -8.03
C TYR A 38 -5.93 9.11 -9.47
N GLN A 39 -5.28 10.19 -9.90
CA GLN A 39 -5.41 10.70 -11.28
C GLN A 39 -5.00 9.66 -12.33
N LEU A 40 -3.90 8.93 -12.08
CA LEU A 40 -3.43 7.88 -12.98
C LEU A 40 -4.47 6.75 -13.08
N THR A 41 -4.86 6.17 -11.95
CA THR A 41 -5.74 4.99 -11.94
C THR A 41 -7.17 5.28 -12.38
N ASN A 42 -7.63 6.52 -12.30
CA ASN A 42 -8.95 6.94 -12.79
C ASN A 42 -8.93 7.40 -14.26
N SER A 43 -7.76 7.43 -14.92
CA SER A 43 -7.63 7.80 -16.34
C SER A 43 -7.82 6.64 -17.31
N GLY A 44 -7.89 5.40 -16.81
CA GLY A 44 -7.98 4.19 -17.61
C GLY A 44 -7.91 2.93 -16.76
N ASN A 45 -7.80 1.78 -17.42
CA ASN A 45 -7.69 0.50 -16.72
C ASN A 45 -6.21 0.18 -16.48
N TYR A 46 -5.83 0.07 -15.21
CA TYR A 46 -4.46 -0.24 -14.82
C TYR A 46 -4.42 -1.49 -13.96
N ARG A 47 -3.35 -2.25 -14.14
CA ARG A 47 -2.98 -3.39 -13.29
C ARG A 47 -2.05 -2.91 -12.17
N LEU A 48 -2.24 -3.42 -10.97
CA LEU A 48 -1.27 -3.31 -9.88
C LEU A 48 -0.39 -4.56 -9.86
N ARG A 49 0.93 -4.38 -9.79
CA ARG A 49 1.90 -5.46 -9.63
C ARG A 49 2.81 -5.15 -8.45
N PHE A 50 2.94 -6.10 -7.54
CA PHE A 50 3.94 -6.11 -6.49
C PHE A 50 5.10 -6.98 -6.94
N GLU A 51 6.33 -6.48 -6.82
CA GLU A 51 7.55 -7.26 -7.02
C GLU A 51 8.38 -7.17 -5.74
N VAL A 52 8.58 -8.30 -5.08
CA VAL A 52 9.23 -8.35 -3.76
C VAL A 52 10.33 -9.40 -3.77
N LEU A 53 11.53 -8.99 -3.35
CA LEU A 53 12.65 -9.91 -3.11
C LEU A 53 12.63 -10.36 -1.65
N GLY A 54 12.16 -11.58 -1.40
CA GLY A 54 12.13 -12.20 -0.07
C GLY A 54 13.13 -13.35 0.03
N ILE A 55 14.03 -13.32 1.03
CA ILE A 55 15.04 -14.37 1.29
C ILE A 55 15.76 -14.84 0.00
N GLY A 56 16.17 -13.88 -0.84
CA GLY A 56 16.89 -14.14 -2.10
C GLY A 56 16.03 -14.66 -3.27
N ILE A 57 14.72 -14.76 -3.11
CA ILE A 57 13.77 -15.19 -4.16
C ILE A 57 12.82 -14.04 -4.49
N TRP A 58 12.61 -13.81 -5.79
CA TRP A 58 11.63 -12.84 -6.27
C TRP A 58 10.24 -13.45 -6.30
N PHE A 59 9.25 -12.67 -5.84
CA PHE A 59 7.84 -12.98 -5.93
C PHE A 59 7.10 -11.85 -6.64
N SER A 60 6.11 -12.20 -7.44
CA SER A 60 5.22 -11.26 -8.12
C SER A 60 3.75 -11.59 -7.85
N ASP A 61 3.01 -10.57 -7.43
CA ASP A 61 1.56 -10.65 -7.22
C ASP A 61 0.87 -9.51 -7.98
N GLU A 62 -0.16 -9.82 -8.75
CA GLU A 62 -0.83 -8.91 -9.67
C GLU A 62 -2.34 -8.83 -9.43
N TYR A 63 -2.93 -7.68 -9.75
CA TYR A 63 -4.36 -7.39 -9.74
C TYR A 63 -4.74 -6.67 -11.02
N ASP A 64 -5.51 -7.33 -11.89
CA ASP A 64 -5.89 -6.82 -13.21
C ASP A 64 -6.61 -5.47 -13.20
N SER A 65 -7.35 -5.17 -12.13
CA SER A 65 -7.95 -3.87 -11.91
C SER A 65 -7.39 -3.27 -10.63
N PHE A 66 -6.95 -2.01 -10.72
CA PHE A 66 -6.49 -1.21 -9.61
C PHE A 66 -6.93 0.24 -9.78
N LEU A 67 -7.67 0.72 -8.78
CA LEU A 67 -7.94 2.13 -8.61
C LEU A 67 -7.98 2.51 -7.15
N ILE A 68 -7.81 3.80 -6.90
CA ILE A 68 -8.08 4.39 -5.60
C ILE A 68 -9.13 5.48 -5.75
N ASP A 69 -9.90 5.72 -4.70
CA ASP A 69 -10.86 6.81 -4.68
C ASP A 69 -10.18 8.18 -4.50
N SER A 70 -10.97 9.25 -4.56
CA SER A 70 -10.49 10.61 -4.35
C SER A 70 -10.14 10.91 -2.88
N ASP A 71 -9.54 12.07 -2.63
CA ASP A 71 -9.22 12.58 -1.28
C ASP A 71 -10.43 12.64 -0.34
N SER A 72 -11.65 12.89 -0.87
CA SER A 72 -12.87 12.94 -0.06
C SER A 72 -13.32 11.57 0.44
N ASN A 73 -12.82 10.50 -0.17
CA ASN A 73 -13.07 9.11 0.19
C ASN A 73 -11.77 8.43 0.68
N ASP A 74 -10.86 9.24 1.24
CA ASP A 74 -9.63 8.80 1.88
C ASP A 74 -8.73 7.90 1.01
N TYR A 75 -8.75 8.08 -0.31
CA TYR A 75 -8.01 7.26 -1.27
C TYR A 75 -8.22 5.76 -1.08
N THR A 76 -9.46 5.34 -0.81
CA THR A 76 -9.83 3.94 -0.61
C THR A 76 -9.40 3.08 -1.81
N ILE A 77 -8.74 1.94 -1.55
CA ILE A 77 -8.24 1.05 -2.60
C ILE A 77 -9.30 0.09 -3.12
N HIS A 78 -9.30 -0.13 -4.43
CA HIS A 78 -10.14 -1.13 -5.09
C HIS A 78 -9.28 -1.98 -6.01
N VAL A 79 -9.28 -3.29 -5.79
CA VAL A 79 -8.54 -4.27 -6.60
C VAL A 79 -9.35 -5.50 -6.97
N SER A 80 -9.10 -6.08 -8.14
CA SER A 80 -9.70 -7.35 -8.56
C SER A 80 -8.84 -8.08 -9.58
N GLY A 81 -9.20 -9.34 -9.90
CA GLY A 81 -8.48 -10.16 -10.87
C GLY A 81 -7.07 -10.54 -10.41
N TYR A 82 -6.97 -11.15 -9.22
CA TYR A 82 -5.68 -11.55 -8.66
C TYR A 82 -5.05 -12.71 -9.44
N SER A 83 -3.74 -12.61 -9.67
CA SER A 83 -2.87 -13.71 -10.10
C SER A 83 -1.46 -13.49 -9.55
N GLY A 84 -0.74 -14.53 -9.15
CA GLY A 84 0.60 -14.35 -8.59
C GLY A 84 1.18 -15.59 -7.94
N ASP A 85 2.40 -15.42 -7.43
CA ASP A 85 3.19 -16.47 -6.80
C ASP A 85 2.74 -16.79 -5.37
N ASN A 86 2.14 -15.82 -4.66
CA ASN A 86 1.76 -15.97 -3.25
C ASN A 86 0.24 -16.06 -3.06
N LEU A 87 -0.28 -15.21 -2.16
CA LEU A 87 -1.66 -15.19 -1.73
C LEU A 87 -2.32 -13.89 -2.21
N ASN A 88 -3.61 -13.98 -2.47
CA ASN A 88 -4.46 -12.81 -2.73
C ASN A 88 -4.62 -11.97 -1.45
N ILE A 89 -3.53 -11.34 -1.00
CA ILE A 89 -3.40 -10.75 0.34
C ILE A 89 -4.35 -9.57 0.54
N LEU A 90 -4.64 -8.82 -0.53
CA LEU A 90 -5.58 -7.69 -0.48
C LEU A 90 -7.04 -8.14 -0.34
N ASN A 91 -7.45 -9.26 -0.96
CA ASN A 91 -8.86 -9.71 -0.94
C ASN A 91 -9.15 -10.89 -0.02
N GLN A 92 -8.16 -11.73 0.28
CA GLN A 92 -8.30 -12.99 1.02
C GLN A 92 -6.99 -13.36 1.72
N PRO A 93 -6.59 -12.64 2.78
CA PRO A 93 -5.39 -12.98 3.54
C PRO A 93 -5.60 -14.28 4.32
N LYS A 94 -5.24 -15.42 3.70
CA LYS A 94 -5.42 -16.76 4.29
C LYS A 94 -4.59 -16.99 5.57
N LEU A 95 -3.56 -16.18 5.82
CA LEU A 95 -2.52 -16.45 6.82
C LEU A 95 -2.97 -16.29 8.27
N LEU A 96 -4.11 -15.65 8.56
CA LEU A 96 -4.46 -15.25 9.93
C LEU A 96 -5.86 -15.67 10.40
N GLY A 97 -6.64 -16.39 9.59
CA GLY A 97 -8.05 -16.67 9.93
C GLY A 97 -8.87 -15.39 10.18
N SER A 98 -8.39 -14.27 9.64
CA SER A 98 -8.76 -12.91 10.00
C SER A 98 -9.43 -12.21 8.82
N THR A 99 -10.39 -11.33 9.10
CA THR A 99 -11.12 -10.50 8.13
C THR A 99 -10.36 -9.23 7.72
N THR A 100 -9.02 -9.26 7.75
CA THR A 100 -8.10 -8.13 7.50
C THR A 100 -7.93 -7.82 6.01
N TYR A 101 -9.04 -7.82 5.26
CA TYR A 101 -9.06 -7.48 3.84
C TYR A 101 -8.63 -6.03 3.65
N GLN A 102 -7.65 -5.78 2.79
CA GLN A 102 -7.21 -4.42 2.49
C GLN A 102 -7.96 -3.81 1.31
N ASN A 103 -8.54 -4.64 0.45
CA ASN A 103 -9.44 -4.16 -0.58
C ASN A 103 -10.66 -3.47 0.05
N GLY A 104 -11.04 -2.30 -0.47
CA GLY A 104 -12.13 -1.47 0.02
C GLY A 104 -11.80 -0.66 1.27
N GLN A 105 -10.52 -0.57 1.67
CA GLN A 105 -10.13 0.14 2.88
C GLN A 105 -9.56 1.52 2.57
N PRO A 106 -9.81 2.53 3.42
CA PRO A 106 -9.21 3.84 3.28
C PRO A 106 -7.69 3.80 3.53
N PHE A 107 -6.97 4.76 2.97
CA PHE A 107 -5.57 4.94 3.31
C PHE A 107 -5.45 5.52 4.72
N SER A 108 -4.46 5.07 5.48
CA SER A 108 -4.19 5.54 6.83
C SER A 108 -2.75 6.04 6.96
N THR A 109 -2.51 6.98 7.86
CA THR A 109 -1.18 7.44 8.29
C THR A 109 -1.18 7.67 9.80
N THR A 110 -0.03 7.95 10.42
CA THR A 110 0.07 8.19 11.87
C THR A 110 -0.82 9.33 12.37
N ASP A 111 -1.05 10.36 11.56
CA ASP A 111 -1.86 11.54 11.90
C ASP A 111 -3.27 11.55 11.28
N ARG A 112 -3.62 10.50 10.53
CA ARG A 112 -4.97 10.26 9.99
C ARG A 112 -5.23 8.76 10.01
N ASP A 113 -5.65 8.27 11.18
CA ASP A 113 -5.82 6.85 11.44
C ASP A 113 -7.27 6.40 11.16
N SER A 114 -7.39 5.44 10.26
CA SER A 114 -8.64 4.72 9.96
C SER A 114 -8.56 3.23 10.34
N SER A 115 -7.45 2.78 10.95
CA SER A 115 -7.13 1.37 11.23
C SER A 115 -7.69 0.81 12.55
N CYS A 116 -8.74 1.43 13.10
CA CYS A 116 -9.32 1.13 14.42
C CYS A 116 -8.33 1.09 15.61
N GLY A 117 -7.18 1.78 15.51
CA GLY A 117 -6.29 2.03 16.66
C GLY A 117 -5.28 0.92 16.95
N CYS A 118 -4.79 0.22 15.94
CA CYS A 118 -3.81 -0.86 16.10
C CYS A 118 -2.46 -0.37 16.70
N PRO A 119 -2.09 -0.79 17.92
CA PRO A 119 -0.92 -0.27 18.60
C PRO A 119 0.39 -0.63 17.89
N GLY A 120 1.27 0.36 17.67
CA GLY A 120 2.62 0.15 17.14
C GLY A 120 2.71 -0.22 15.65
N MET A 121 1.60 -0.13 14.92
CA MET A 121 1.47 -0.67 13.56
C MET A 121 1.45 0.39 12.44
N ASN A 122 1.42 1.68 12.79
CA ASN A 122 1.33 2.79 11.84
C ASN A 122 2.69 3.41 11.49
N ASN A 123 3.81 2.68 11.48
CA ASN A 123 5.13 3.25 11.13
C ASN A 123 5.33 3.45 9.61
N GLY A 124 4.26 3.82 8.91
CA GLY A 124 4.16 3.86 7.45
C GLY A 124 2.71 3.90 7.03
N GLY A 125 2.38 4.76 6.06
CA GLY A 125 1.03 4.90 5.55
C GLY A 125 0.65 3.79 4.58
N TYR A 126 -0.54 3.22 4.72
CA TYR A 126 -1.02 2.12 3.87
C TYR A 126 -2.54 1.98 3.95
N TRP A 127 -3.12 1.07 3.15
CA TRP A 127 -4.54 0.69 3.25
C TRP A 127 -4.72 -0.34 4.37
N LEU A 128 -5.06 0.13 5.57
CA LEU A 128 -5.10 -0.66 6.79
C LEU A 128 -6.51 -1.14 7.11
N ASN A 129 -6.64 -2.32 7.70
CA ASN A 129 -7.91 -2.88 8.20
C ASN A 129 -7.67 -3.69 9.45
N CYS A 130 -7.74 -3.03 10.62
CA CYS A 130 -7.84 -3.67 11.93
C CYS A 130 -7.03 -4.98 12.10
N CYS A 131 -5.74 -5.06 11.77
CA CYS A 131 -4.77 -3.99 11.52
C CYS A 131 -4.29 -3.93 10.06
N PHE A 132 -3.80 -5.04 9.50
CA PHE A 132 -3.53 -5.22 8.07
C PHE A 132 -2.99 -6.63 7.81
N ALA A 133 -3.05 -7.07 6.55
CA ALA A 133 -2.39 -8.29 6.11
C ALA A 133 -0.97 -8.07 5.57
N GLN A 134 -0.69 -6.88 5.01
CA GLN A 134 0.65 -6.43 4.62
C GLN A 134 0.79 -4.91 4.78
N ASN A 135 2.02 -4.43 4.99
CA ASN A 135 2.36 -3.01 4.92
C ASN A 135 3.77 -2.87 4.32
N LEU A 136 3.83 -2.62 3.02
CA LEU A 136 5.10 -2.44 2.29
C LEU A 136 5.77 -1.08 2.53
N ASN A 137 5.08 -0.19 3.24
CA ASN A 137 5.56 1.13 3.60
C ASN A 137 6.02 1.20 5.06
N ALA A 138 5.94 0.10 5.82
CA ALA A 138 6.39 0.07 7.20
C ALA A 138 7.90 0.31 7.27
N ASP A 139 8.31 1.26 8.11
CA ASP A 139 9.72 1.41 8.45
C ASP A 139 10.15 0.31 9.42
N HIS A 140 11.16 -0.46 9.01
CA HIS A 140 11.85 -1.39 9.88
C HIS A 140 12.72 -0.61 10.87
N LYS A 141 12.20 -0.38 12.08
CA LYS A 141 13.07 -0.08 13.23
C LYS A 141 13.75 -1.40 13.57
N GLY A 142 15.08 -1.45 13.38
CA GLY A 142 15.90 -2.63 13.63
C GLY A 142 15.78 -3.17 15.05
#